data_AF-A0A6B3HMJ5-F1
#
_entry.id   AF-A0A6B3HMJ5-F1
#
_cell.length_a   1.000
_cell.length_b   1.000
_cell.length_c   1.000
_cell.angle_alpha   90.00
_cell.angle_beta   90.00
_cell.angle_gamma   90.00
#
_symmetry.space_group_name_H-M   'P 1'
#
loop_
_entity.id
_entity.type
_entity.pdbx_description
1 polymer ?
#
loop_
_entity_poly.entity_id
_entity_poly.type
_entity_poly.pdbx_seq_one_letter_code
_entity_poly.pdbx_strand_id
1 'polypeptide(L)' 'MTTAKDLFIIAMEPRPEHTVGQGDLSLALAGAELVDLIGAGAVTVDDDRIVPGEPSAPQ' A
#
# COMPACT_ATOMS: atom_id res chain seq x y z
N MET A 1 -11.88 2.61 -1.54
CA MET A 1 -11.39 1.25 -1.22
C MET A 1 -9.88 1.31 -1.42
N THR A 2 -9.08 0.83 -0.47
CA THR A 2 -7.61 0.94 -0.55
C THR A 2 -7.04 -0.46 -0.72
N THR A 3 -6.08 -0.60 -1.63
CA THR A 3 -5.40 -1.86 -1.96
C THR A 3 -4.86 -2.54 -0.70
N ALA A 4 -4.28 -1.77 0.23
CA ALA A 4 -3.76 -2.31 1.48
C ALA A 4 -4.85 -2.92 2.36
N LYS A 5 -6.01 -2.28 2.43
CA LYS A 5 -7.15 -2.78 3.22
C LYS A 5 -7.71 -4.07 2.61
N ASP A 6 -7.85 -4.11 1.29
CA ASP A 6 -8.36 -5.30 0.60
C ASP A 6 -7.42 -6.49 0.78
N LEU A 7 -6.12 -6.25 0.67
CA LEU A 7 -5.10 -7.27 0.90
C LEU A 7 -5.12 -7.80 2.34
N PHE A 8 -5.30 -6.93 3.33
CA PHE A 8 -5.43 -7.34 4.73
C PHE A 8 -6.65 -8.25 4.95
N ILE A 9 -7.79 -7.93 4.33
CA ILE A 9 -9.01 -8.74 4.43
C ILE A 9 -8.77 -10.15 3.86
N ILE A 10 -8.13 -10.24 2.71
CA ILE A 10 -7.79 -11.53 2.07
C ILE A 10 -6.82 -12.33 2.95
N ALA A 11 -5.79 -11.69 3.50
CA ALA A 11 -4.78 -12.37 4.32
C ALA A 11 -5.34 -12.90 5.66
N MET A 12 -6.39 -12.27 6.19
CA MET A 12 -7.03 -12.62 7.47
C MET A 12 -8.24 -13.55 7.31
N GLU A 13 -8.44 -14.15 6.15
CA GLU A 13 -9.48 -15.16 5.98
C GLU A 13 -9.35 -16.28 7.03
N PRO A 14 -10.47 -16.76 7.63
CA PRO A 14 -10.42 -17.76 8.70
C PRO A 14 -9.77 -19.10 8.31
N ARG A 15 -9.68 -19.40 7.01
CA ARG A 15 -9.07 -20.61 6.44
C ARG A 15 -8.29 -20.24 5.19
N PRO A 16 -7.10 -19.64 5.34
CA PRO A 16 -6.31 -19.23 4.19
C PRO A 16 -5.74 -20.49 3.50
N GLU A 17 -5.77 -20.53 2.17
CA GLU A 17 -5.15 -21.62 1.40
C GLU A 17 -3.63 -21.67 1.62
N HIS A 18 -3.03 -20.50 1.87
CA HIS A 18 -1.60 -20.34 2.17
C HIS A 18 -1.39 -19.38 3.34
N THR A 19 -0.61 -19.80 4.34
CA THR A 19 -0.22 -18.93 5.45
C THR A 19 0.91 -18.00 5.03
N VAL A 20 0.77 -16.72 5.34
CA VAL A 20 1.84 -15.72 5.15
C VAL A 20 2.53 -15.43 6.48
N GLY A 21 3.85 -15.25 6.45
CA GLY A 21 4.59 -14.79 7.62
C GLY A 21 4.18 -13.37 7.98
N GLN A 22 4.22 -13.02 9.26
CA GLN A 22 3.90 -11.66 9.71
C GLN A 22 4.79 -10.60 9.05
N GLY A 23 6.08 -10.91 8.86
CA GLY A 23 7.03 -10.03 8.17
C GLY A 23 6.66 -9.80 6.70
N ASP A 24 6.36 -10.88 5.98
CA ASP A 24 5.97 -10.83 4.57
C ASP A 24 4.65 -10.06 4.39
N LEU A 25 3.66 -10.33 5.26
CA LEU A 25 2.39 -9.60 5.26
C LEU A 25 2.60 -8.11 5.52
N SER A 26 3.43 -7.77 6.51
CA SER A 26 3.72 -6.36 6.83
C SER A 26 4.38 -5.64 5.66
N LEU A 27 5.32 -6.30 4.97
CA LEU A 27 5.98 -5.76 3.79
C LEU A 27 4.99 -5.57 2.63
N ALA A 28 4.13 -6.55 2.38
CA ALA A 28 3.13 -6.49 1.31
C ALA A 28 2.10 -5.37 1.56
N LEU A 29 1.64 -5.20 2.80
CA LEU A 29 0.73 -4.12 3.17
C LEU A 29 1.38 -2.73 3.01
N ALA A 30 2.66 -2.59 3.39
CA ALA A 30 3.40 -1.35 3.18
C ALA A 30 3.54 -1.00 1.69
N GLY A 31 3.80 -1.99 0.85
CA GLY A 31 3.83 -1.81 -0.61
C GLY A 31 2.46 -1.45 -1.19
N ALA A 32 1.40 -2.09 -0.73
CA ALA A 32 0.03 -1.79 -1.16
C ALA A 32 -0.40 -0.36 -0.77
N GLU A 33 -0.04 0.09 0.44
CA GLU A 33 -0.30 1.46 0.88
C GLU A 33 0.47 2.48 0.03
N LEU A 34 1.72 2.18 -0.33
CA LEU A 34 2.50 3.03 -1.23
C LEU A 34 1.81 3.17 -2.61
N VAL A 35 1.28 2.09 -3.16
CA VAL A 35 0.51 2.13 -4.41
C VAL A 35 -0.73 3.02 -4.27
N ASP A 36 -1.46 2.92 -3.16
CA ASP A 36 -2.63 3.76 -2.89
C ASP A 36 -2.25 5.24 -2.78
N LEU A 37 -1.15 5.57 -2.11
CA LEU A 37 -0.64 6.95 -1.97
C LEU A 37 -0.19 7.56 -3.30
N ILE A 38 0.45 6.76 -4.16
CA ILE A 38 0.82 7.18 -5.52
C ILE A 38 -0.44 7.42 -6.36
N GLY A 39 -1.43 6.52 -6.29
CA GLY A 39 -2.71 6.67 -6.97
C GLY A 39 -3.49 7.91 -6.51
N ALA A 40 -3.32 8.30 -5.24
CA ALA A 40 -3.89 9.54 -4.68
C ALA A 40 -3.07 10.80 -4.99
N GLY A 41 -1.90 10.68 -5.63
CA GLY A 41 -0.99 11.79 -5.91
C GLY A 41 -0.31 12.38 -4.66
N ALA A 42 -0.39 11.71 -3.52
CA ALA A 42 0.21 12.18 -2.26
C ALA A 42 1.74 12.02 -2.25
N VAL A 43 2.25 11.02 -2.97
CA VAL A 43 3.68 10.73 -3.13
C VAL A 43 3.98 10.33 -4.57
N THR A 44 5.25 10.45 -4.97
CA THR A 44 5.78 9.87 -6.20
C THR A 44 7.10 9.16 -5.92
N VAL A 45 7.60 8.40 -6.88
CA VAL A 45 8.89 7.72 -6.82
C VAL A 45 9.86 8.44 -7.77
N ASP A 46 10.93 8.97 -7.20
CA ASP A 46 12.07 9.54 -7.91
C ASP A 46 13.28 8.61 -7.73
N ASP A 47 13.58 7.84 -8.79
CA ASP A 47 14.56 6.76 -8.77
C ASP A 47 14.25 5.75 -7.65
N ASP A 48 15.10 5.65 -6.61
CA ASP A 48 14.90 4.78 -5.45
C ASP A 48 14.26 5.50 -4.24
N ARG A 49 13.77 6.73 -4.41
CA ARG A 49 13.25 7.56 -3.32
C ARG A 49 11.76 7.82 -3.45
N ILE A 50 11.04 7.59 -2.37
CA ILE A 50 9.67 8.07 -2.21
C ILE A 50 9.74 9.55 -1.81
N VAL A 51 9.17 10.42 -2.63
CA VAL A 51 9.15 11.87 -2.41
C VAL A 51 7.70 12.37 -2.35
N PRO A 52 7.41 13.51 -1.69
CA PRO A 52 6.07 14.09 -1.70
C PRO A 52 5.57 14.37 -3.12
N GLY A 53 4.29 14.17 -3.36
CA GLY A 53 3.63 14.53 -4.61
C GLY A 53 3.54 16.05 -4.80
N GLU A 54 3.12 16.49 -5.99
CA GLU A 54 2.95 17.92 -6.23
C GLU A 54 1.94 18.53 -5.26
N PRO A 55 2.18 19.76 -4.76
CA PRO A 55 1.20 20.44 -3.93
C PRO A 55 -0.10 20.58 -4.73
N SER A 56 -1.21 20.05 -4.20
CA SER A 56 -2.53 20.37 -4.73
C SER A 56 -2.67 21.88 -4.75
N ALA A 57 -2.85 22.47 -5.95
CA ALA A 57 -3.13 23.89 -6.06
C ALA A 57 -4.34 24.20 -5.17
N PRO A 58 -4.29 25.26 -4.34
CA PRO A 58 -5.43 25.63 -3.52
C PRO A 58 -6.64 25.86 -4.44
N GLN A 59 -7.74 25.16 -4.18
CA GLN A 59 -9.04 25.41 -4.83
C GLN A 59 -9.71 26.65 -4.24
#